data_AF-A0A2V2BXF4-F1
#
_entry.id   AF-A0A2V2BXF4-F1
#
_cell.length_a   1.000
_cell.length_b   1.000
_cell.length_c   1.000
_cell.angle_alpha   90.00
_cell.angle_beta   90.00
_cell.angle_gamma   90.00
#
_symmetry.space_group_name_H-M   'P 1'
#
loop_
_entity.id
_entity.type
_entity.pdbx_description
1 polymer ?
#
loop_
_entity_poly.entity_id
_entity_poly.type
_entity_poly.pdbx_seq_one_letter_code
_entity_poly.pdbx_strand_id
1 'polypeptide(L)'
;LRKRRERLKAQEMERLKSFFRGNPAIELAYEFKERLCGLLNKKSQTAKQCRDNIRKLKEMMKIMKYEAPTEFGKLAETISEWFAPIIRMWRFTKNNGITEGFHRKMKLIQRRAYGYRNFENYRLRVLVECGVNL
;
A
#
# COMPACT_ATOMS: atom_id res chain seq x y z
N LEU A 1 -10.67 -9.54 8.63
CA LEU A 1 -9.75 -8.37 8.71
C LEU A 1 -9.19 -7.90 7.35
N ARG A 2 -8.93 -8.77 6.36
CA ARG A 2 -8.39 -8.36 5.04
C ARG A 2 -9.39 -7.66 4.12
N LYS A 3 -10.66 -8.08 4.13
CA LYS A 3 -11.74 -7.48 3.34
C LYS A 3 -12.08 -6.08 3.89
N ARG A 4 -12.31 -5.11 3.00
CA ARG A 4 -12.71 -3.72 3.34
C ARG A 4 -14.08 -3.71 4.00
N ARG A 5 -14.30 -2.81 4.96
CA ARG A 5 -15.56 -2.70 5.72
C ARG A 5 -16.76 -2.53 4.78
N GLU A 6 -16.63 -1.66 3.78
CA GLU A 6 -17.65 -1.36 2.76
C GLU A 6 -18.03 -2.57 1.89
N ARG A 7 -17.23 -3.64 1.89
CA ARG A 7 -17.48 -4.85 1.09
C ARG A 7 -18.00 -6.03 1.93
N LEU A 8 -18.11 -5.86 3.25
CA LEU A 8 -18.60 -6.92 4.14
C LEU A 8 -20.10 -7.10 3.97
N LYS A 9 -20.53 -8.36 3.86
CA LYS A 9 -21.93 -8.74 3.98
C LYS A 9 -22.38 -8.59 5.44
N ALA A 10 -23.69 -8.47 5.67
CA ALA A 10 -24.24 -8.31 7.02
C ALA A 10 -23.77 -9.39 8.00
N GLN A 11 -23.78 -10.66 7.57
CA GLN A 11 -23.31 -11.78 8.38
C GLN A 11 -21.80 -11.70 8.69
N GLU A 12 -20.98 -11.21 7.77
CA GLU A 12 -19.53 -11.02 8.00
C GLU A 12 -19.27 -9.87 8.98
N MET A 13 -20.11 -8.83 8.94
CA MET A 13 -20.04 -7.71 9.89
C MET A 13 -20.36 -8.15 11.31
N GLU A 14 -21.40 -8.97 11.50
CA GLU A 14 -21.76 -9.48 12.83
C GLU A 14 -20.69 -10.41 13.41
N ARG A 15 -20.10 -11.28 12.58
CA ARG A 15 -18.93 -12.08 12.97
C ARG A 15 -17.75 -11.21 13.38
N LEU A 16 -17.50 -10.13 12.64
CA LEU A 16 -16.42 -9.20 12.95
C LEU A 16 -16.65 -8.48 14.29
N LYS A 17 -17.86 -7.99 14.54
CA LYS A 17 -18.23 -7.36 15.82
C LYS A 17 -18.08 -8.34 16.98
N SER A 18 -18.56 -9.58 16.82
CA SER A 18 -18.41 -10.62 17.84
C SER A 18 -16.93 -10.91 18.15
N PHE A 19 -16.08 -10.95 17.12
CA PHE A 19 -14.63 -11.13 17.27
C PHE A 19 -13.98 -9.99 18.06
N PHE A 20 -14.40 -8.74 17.83
CA PHE A 20 -13.87 -7.58 18.53
C PHE A 20 -14.21 -7.53 20.02
N ARG A 21 -15.37 -8.07 20.44
CA ARG A 21 -15.73 -8.14 21.87
C ARG A 21 -14.69 -8.88 22.71
N GLY A 22 -14.03 -9.89 22.15
CA GLY A 22 -12.95 -10.62 22.82
C GLY A 22 -11.55 -10.03 22.56
N ASN A 23 -11.41 -9.03 21.68
CA ASN A 23 -10.12 -8.54 21.18
C ASN A 23 -10.14 -7.01 20.94
N PRO A 24 -10.30 -6.18 21.98
CA PRO A 24 -10.46 -4.73 21.84
C PRO A 24 -9.24 -4.04 21.19
N ALA A 25 -8.03 -4.52 21.45
CA ALA A 25 -6.81 -3.99 20.82
C ALA A 25 -6.82 -4.21 19.28
N ILE A 26 -7.40 -5.32 18.81
CA ILE A 26 -7.52 -5.62 17.37
C ILE A 26 -8.59 -4.75 16.73
N GLU A 27 -9.66 -4.42 17.45
CA GLU A 27 -10.67 -3.45 16.98
C GLU A 27 -10.05 -2.08 16.72
N LEU A 28 -9.23 -1.58 17.66
CA LEU A 28 -8.47 -0.34 17.49
C LEU A 28 -7.58 -0.38 16.24
N ALA A 29 -6.82 -1.47 16.07
CA ALA A 29 -5.97 -1.69 14.91
C ALA A 29 -6.76 -1.66 13.59
N TYR A 30 -7.91 -2.33 13.59
CA TYR A 30 -8.78 -2.45 12.43
C TYR A 30 -9.39 -1.11 12.04
N GLU A 31 -9.91 -0.35 13.01
CA GLU A 31 -10.51 0.97 12.77
C GLU A 31 -9.46 1.95 12.24
N PHE A 32 -8.26 1.95 12.83
CA PHE A 32 -7.13 2.73 12.31
C PHE A 32 -6.82 2.37 10.85
N LYS A 33 -6.68 1.07 10.56
CA LYS A 33 -6.42 0.58 9.20
C LYS A 33 -7.51 1.00 8.21
N GLU A 34 -8.78 0.88 8.60
CA GLU A 34 -9.89 1.24 7.73
C GLU A 34 -9.90 2.73 7.39
N ARG A 35 -9.67 3.60 8.38
CA ARG A 35 -9.51 5.06 8.21
C ARG A 35 -8.32 5.40 7.32
N LEU A 36 -7.16 4.80 7.58
CA LEU A 36 -5.93 5.04 6.82
C LEU A 36 -6.13 4.67 5.36
N CYS A 37 -6.61 3.46 5.07
CA CYS A 37 -6.90 3.03 3.71
C CYS A 37 -7.96 3.91 3.04
N GLY A 38 -8.97 4.39 3.77
CA GLY A 38 -9.95 5.36 3.23
C GLY A 38 -9.30 6.67 2.80
N LEU A 39 -8.34 7.17 3.57
CA LEU A 39 -7.58 8.37 3.25
C LEU A 39 -6.61 8.15 2.08
N LEU A 40 -5.86 7.04 2.08
CA LEU A 40 -4.87 6.71 1.04
C LEU A 40 -5.49 6.44 -0.33
N ASN A 41 -6.73 5.93 -0.37
CA ASN A 41 -7.42 5.61 -1.62
C ASN A 41 -8.05 6.82 -2.33
N LYS A 42 -7.94 8.03 -1.77
CA LYS A 42 -8.40 9.25 -2.45
C LYS A 42 -7.52 9.55 -3.66
N LYS A 43 -8.10 9.57 -4.86
CA LYS A 43 -7.37 9.82 -6.11
C LYS A 43 -7.70 11.20 -6.67
N SER A 44 -6.84 11.69 -7.57
CA SER A 44 -7.07 12.92 -8.33
C SER A 44 -7.36 14.14 -7.45
N GLN A 45 -6.65 14.27 -6.32
CA GLN A 45 -6.86 15.32 -5.35
C GLN A 45 -6.18 16.62 -5.79
N THR A 46 -6.86 17.75 -5.62
CA THR A 46 -6.27 19.08 -5.80
C THR A 46 -5.21 19.36 -4.74
N ALA A 47 -4.38 20.40 -4.96
CA ALA A 47 -3.38 20.83 -3.98
C ALA A 47 -4.01 21.19 -2.62
N LYS A 48 -5.18 21.85 -2.62
CA LYS A 48 -5.92 22.21 -1.40
C LYS A 48 -6.36 20.94 -0.65
N GLN A 49 -7.00 20.00 -1.35
CA GLN A 49 -7.43 18.73 -0.74
C GLN A 49 -6.23 17.90 -0.22
N CYS A 50 -5.10 17.91 -0.92
CA CYS A 50 -3.88 17.27 -0.44
C CYS A 50 -3.41 17.87 0.89
N ARG A 51 -3.40 19.20 1.05
CA ARG A 51 -3.03 19.84 2.32
C ARG A 51 -3.94 19.39 3.47
N ASP A 52 -5.25 19.31 3.22
CA ASP A 52 -6.20 18.82 4.22
C ASP A 52 -5.98 17.34 4.57
N ASN A 53 -5.70 16.50 3.57
CA ASN A 53 -5.37 15.10 3.77
C ASN A 53 -4.04 14.92 4.53
N ILE A 54 -3.03 15.76 4.29
CA ILE A 54 -1.77 15.76 5.04
C ILE A 54 -2.03 16.06 6.52
N ARG A 55 -2.85 17.07 6.83
CA ARG A 55 -3.20 17.41 8.22
C ARG A 55 -3.87 16.22 8.92
N LYS A 56 -4.84 15.58 8.25
CA LYS A 56 -5.51 14.37 8.76
C LYS A 56 -4.52 13.22 8.98
N LEU A 57 -3.63 12.97 8.03
CA LEU A 57 -2.64 11.91 8.14
C LEU A 57 -1.65 12.16 9.28
N LYS A 58 -1.18 13.41 9.45
CA LYS A 58 -0.31 13.81 10.57
C LYS A 58 -0.96 13.57 11.92
N GLU A 59 -2.23 13.96 12.06
CA GLU A 59 -2.97 13.74 13.31
C GLU A 59 -3.12 12.25 13.61
N MET A 60 -3.43 11.44 12.59
CA MET A 60 -3.49 9.99 12.74
C MET A 60 -2.14 9.39 13.18
N MET A 61 -1.01 9.86 12.63
CA MET A 61 0.31 9.39 13.05
C MET A 61 0.65 9.81 14.49
N LYS A 62 0.26 11.02 14.89
CA LYS A 62 0.45 11.52 16.25
C LYS A 62 -0.30 10.66 17.26
N ILE A 63 -1.61 10.47 17.06
CA ILE A 63 -2.44 9.60 17.91
C ILE A 63 -1.81 8.21 18.00
N MET A 64 -1.40 7.66 16.85
CA MET A 64 -0.82 6.32 16.82
C MET A 64 0.55 6.21 17.51
N LYS A 65 1.35 7.28 17.53
CA LYS A 65 2.66 7.28 18.17
C LYS A 65 2.57 7.44 19.70
N TYR A 66 1.60 8.18 20.20
CA TYR A 66 1.53 8.57 21.62
C TYR A 66 0.39 7.91 22.41
N GLU A 67 -0.67 7.47 21.75
CA GLU A 67 -1.90 6.98 22.41
C GLU A 67 -2.21 5.51 22.11
N ALA A 68 -1.53 4.90 21.13
CA ALA A 68 -1.72 3.49 20.78
C ALA A 68 -0.64 2.59 21.42
N PRO A 69 -0.87 1.27 21.49
CA PRO A 69 0.13 0.31 21.93
C PRO A 69 1.47 0.48 21.18
N THR A 70 2.58 0.17 21.85
CA THR A 70 3.95 0.39 21.35
C THR A 70 4.21 -0.25 19.98
N GLU A 71 3.50 -1.33 19.66
CA GLU A 71 3.53 -2.04 18.38
C GLU A 71 3.15 -1.13 17.20
N PHE A 72 2.35 -0.08 17.44
CA PHE A 72 1.94 0.87 16.41
C PHE A 72 2.95 2.00 16.18
N GLY A 73 3.88 2.23 17.12
CA GLY A 73 4.88 3.30 17.01
C GLY A 73 5.75 3.15 15.76
N LYS A 74 6.23 1.92 15.49
CA LYS A 74 7.03 1.61 14.29
C LYS A 74 6.24 1.85 13.01
N LEU A 75 4.95 1.48 12.99
CA LEU A 75 4.08 1.71 11.84
C LEU A 75 3.92 3.22 11.58
N ALA A 76 3.80 4.03 12.63
CA ALA A 76 3.63 5.48 12.51
C ALA A 76 4.88 6.13 11.92
N GLU A 77 6.05 5.68 12.35
CA GLU A 77 7.34 6.10 11.83
C GLU A 77 7.48 5.72 10.35
N THR A 78 7.23 4.46 10.00
CA THR A 78 7.26 4.00 8.59
C THR A 78 6.31 4.82 7.74
N ILE A 79 5.06 5.04 8.13
CA ILE A 79 4.13 5.83 7.31
C ILE A 79 4.63 7.28 7.18
N SER A 80 5.20 7.86 8.25
CA SER A 80 5.72 9.23 8.25
C SER A 80 6.88 9.41 7.26
N GLU A 81 7.81 8.46 7.19
CA GLU A 81 8.90 8.45 6.20
C GLU A 81 8.37 8.43 4.75
N TRP A 82 7.21 7.79 4.54
CA TRP A 82 6.60 7.63 3.22
C TRP A 82 5.58 8.72 2.86
N PHE A 83 5.48 9.82 3.63
CA PHE A 83 4.54 10.90 3.34
C PHE A 83 4.70 11.51 1.95
N ALA A 84 5.93 11.78 1.51
CA ALA A 84 6.15 12.39 0.20
C ALA A 84 5.63 11.51 -0.97
N PRO A 85 5.94 10.20 -1.02
CA PRO A 85 5.28 9.26 -1.93
C PRO A 85 3.76 9.24 -1.83
N ILE A 86 3.19 9.20 -0.62
CA ILE A 86 1.74 9.17 -0.39
C ILE A 86 1.06 10.43 -0.97
N ILE A 87 1.64 11.61 -0.73
CA ILE A 87 1.13 12.88 -1.26
C ILE A 87 1.15 12.88 -2.79
N ARG A 88 2.21 12.33 -3.41
CA ARG A 88 2.28 12.18 -4.86
C ARG A 88 1.18 11.27 -5.39
N MET A 89 0.88 10.16 -4.71
CA MET A 89 -0.21 9.24 -5.10
C MET A 89 -1.59 9.91 -5.09
N TRP A 90 -1.84 10.87 -4.18
CA TRP A 90 -3.10 11.63 -4.19
C TRP A 90 -3.23 12.53 -5.41
N ARG A 91 -2.13 13.14 -5.86
CA ARG A 91 -2.12 14.05 -7.02
C ARG A 91 -2.12 13.31 -8.36
N PHE A 92 -1.38 12.20 -8.44
CA PHE A 92 -1.15 11.48 -9.68
C PHE A 92 -1.75 10.08 -9.62
N THR A 93 -2.56 9.75 -10.62
CA THR A 93 -3.26 8.45 -10.71
C THR A 93 -2.45 7.38 -11.43
N LYS A 94 -1.13 7.48 -11.41
CA LYS A 94 -0.25 6.44 -11.98
C LYS A 94 -0.24 5.23 -11.05
N ASN A 95 -0.36 4.04 -11.64
CA ASN A 95 -0.22 2.78 -10.92
C ASN A 95 1.09 2.10 -11.34
N ASN A 96 1.55 1.14 -10.54
CA ASN A 96 2.77 0.37 -10.82
C ASN A 96 2.53 -0.78 -11.81
N GLY A 97 1.35 -0.87 -12.45
CA GLY A 97 0.97 -2.02 -13.28
C GLY A 97 1.91 -2.27 -14.45
N ILE A 98 2.42 -1.20 -15.08
CA ILE A 98 3.42 -1.30 -16.16
C ILE A 98 4.73 -1.88 -15.60
N THR A 99 5.26 -1.31 -14.51
CA THR A 99 6.49 -1.79 -13.86
C THR A 99 6.37 -3.23 -13.38
N GLU A 100 5.24 -3.60 -12.79
CA GLU A 100 4.93 -4.97 -12.37
C GLU A 100 4.85 -5.93 -13.56
N GLY A 101 4.27 -5.47 -14.68
CA GLY A 101 4.25 -6.20 -15.94
C GLY A 101 5.65 -6.51 -16.45
N PHE A 102 6.53 -5.49 -16.48
CA PHE A 102 7.93 -5.68 -16.82
C PHE A 102 8.64 -6.63 -15.87
N HIS A 103 8.50 -6.46 -14.55
CA HIS A 103 9.08 -7.36 -13.56
C HIS A 103 8.59 -8.81 -13.74
N ARG A 104 7.31 -9.01 -14.07
CA ARG A 104 6.77 -10.36 -14.34
C ARG A 104 7.40 -10.98 -15.57
N LYS A 105 7.57 -10.20 -16.65
CA LYS A 105 8.22 -10.63 -17.90
C LYS A 105 9.70 -10.95 -17.67
N MET A 106 10.43 -10.10 -16.95
CA MET A 106 11.82 -10.32 -16.54
C MET A 106 11.99 -11.63 -15.75
N LYS A 107 11.12 -11.87 -14.77
CA LYS A 107 11.11 -13.15 -14.02
C LYS A 107 10.79 -14.36 -14.92
N LEU A 108 9.93 -14.19 -15.93
CA LEU A 108 9.64 -15.26 -16.90
C LEU A 108 10.86 -15.59 -17.77
N ILE A 109 11.59 -14.56 -18.22
CA ILE A 109 12.85 -14.72 -18.97
C ILE A 109 13.85 -15.55 -18.15
N GLN A 110 14.05 -15.19 -16.89
CA GLN A 110 14.92 -15.94 -15.98
C GLN A 110 14.47 -17.39 -15.79
N ARG A 111 13.17 -17.64 -15.59
CA ARG A 111 12.63 -19.00 -15.43
C ARG A 111 12.81 -19.86 -16.67
N ARG A 112 12.60 -19.31 -17.87
CA ARG A 112 12.75 -20.04 -19.14
C ARG A 112 14.20 -20.41 -19.44
N ALA A 113 15.15 -19.59 -18.99
CA ALA A 113 16.59 -19.85 -19.15
C ALA A 113 17.17 -20.71 -18.02
N TYR A 114 16.39 -21.06 -16.99
CA TYR A 114 16.87 -21.68 -15.75
C TYR A 114 17.96 -20.86 -15.05
N GLY A 115 17.82 -19.53 -15.11
CA GLY A 115 18.77 -18.56 -14.58
C GLY A 115 19.82 -18.11 -15.61
N TYR A 116 20.51 -17.03 -15.29
CA TYR A 116 21.60 -16.48 -16.10
C TYR A 116 22.85 -16.37 -15.23
N ARG A 117 23.98 -16.89 -15.72
CA ARG A 117 25.29 -16.71 -15.05
C ARG A 117 25.92 -15.37 -15.40
N ASN A 118 25.70 -14.90 -16.63
CA ASN A 118 26.23 -13.63 -17.14
C ASN A 118 25.09 -12.59 -17.20
N PHE A 119 25.28 -11.46 -16.50
CA PHE A 119 24.30 -10.37 -16.44
C PHE A 119 24.07 -9.70 -17.80
N GLU A 120 25.09 -9.56 -18.64
CA GLU A 120 24.94 -8.96 -19.98
C GLU A 120 24.02 -9.79 -20.87
N ASN A 121 24.14 -11.12 -20.83
CA ASN A 121 23.23 -12.00 -21.58
C ASN A 121 21.78 -11.87 -21.08
N TYR A 122 21.57 -11.73 -19.77
CA TYR A 122 20.26 -11.47 -19.21
C TYR A 122 19.72 -10.10 -19.66
N ARG A 123 20.55 -9.06 -19.58
CA ARG A 123 20.20 -7.69 -19.98
C ARG A 123 19.81 -7.64 -21.46
N LEU A 124 20.58 -8.25 -22.35
CA LEU A 124 20.27 -8.34 -23.78
C LEU A 124 18.91 -9.03 -24.00
N ARG A 125 18.65 -10.14 -23.30
CA ARG A 125 17.36 -10.84 -23.43
C ARG A 125 16.19 -9.98 -22.95
N VAL A 126 16.36 -9.25 -21.86
CA VAL A 126 15.33 -8.32 -21.35
C VAL A 126 15.07 -7.20 -22.36
N LEU A 127 16.10 -6.59 -22.94
CA LEU A 127 15.94 -5.51 -23.93
C LEU A 127 15.14 -5.97 -25.15
N VAL A 128 15.48 -7.15 -25.70
CA VAL A 128 14.80 -7.74 -26.85
C VAL A 128 13.35 -8.11 -26.53
N GLU A 129 13.10 -8.78 -25.39
CA GLU A 129 11.77 -9.31 -25.07
C GLU A 129 10.82 -8.28 -24.43
N CYS A 130 11.33 -7.19 -23.87
CA CYS A 130 10.54 -6.12 -23.26
C CYS A 130 10.39 -4.88 -24.17
N GLY A 131 10.91 -4.90 -25.40
CA GLY A 131 10.58 -3.92 -26.42
C GLY A 131 11.26 -2.56 -26.27
N VAL A 132 12.53 -2.53 -25.88
CA VAL A 132 13.36 -1.38 -26.23
C VAL A 132 13.80 -1.63 -27.67
N ASN A 133 13.15 -0.99 -28.65
CA ASN A 133 13.64 -1.01 -30.03
C ASN A 133 15.11 -0.58 -30.00
N LEU A 134 16.01 -1.45 -30.45
CA LEU A 134 17.39 -1.12 -30.75
C LEU A 134 17.44 -0.31 -32.05
#